data_AF-A0A3D4PAI5-F1
#
_entry.id   AF-A0A3D4PAI5-F1
#
_cell.length_a   1.000
_cell.length_b   1.000
_cell.length_c   1.000
_cell.angle_alpha   90.00
_cell.angle_beta   90.00
_cell.angle_gamma   90.00
#
_symmetry.space_group_name_H-M   'P 1'
#
loop_
_entity.id
_entity.type
_entity.pdbx_description
1 polymer ?
#
loop_
_entity_poly.entity_id
_entity_poly.type
_entity_poly.pdbx_seq_one_letter_code
_entity_poly.pdbx_strand_id
1 'polypeptide(L)'
;MSDASSAEESQKPVAPRFPQKTEAQSIGHRPRVDLNESSTVRPQFPASKPTEPAPDALLSEAGRVFDQLRIRLTELEYREQKVDAKAKELDERQEKFTRSVQQTQLDLDQREEMVTEREATVERRQQRLEDEARQIEIDQEELAAAQKTWQIEKAQQEERLRETEDEVEHLRTTRLEEIARVQQETDELLAEKRQQFEEFCQTQLEDLSHQQAQATRRLKLQEDHLERLRTQVEHQKRIAREDAQKSLATLQKFAEQNRMVKKQTAQARQILEVRVQALDREESVVRAQLEQEREAANRQRADLERDQNEWHIQRQQLNHRHQEQQDQLHRQQAFLLHQQERIQLVRTEIEDKHRDTLLLRMQIEAFRSELAVAAGKDIDETRMQELHERLSSDFEESRTQVETIASTLQDDFNKLHEFLEEIKKHETATRRWMTDGLIKWEHQKQIAEQERSRLIAARKEWEAEQQSRTNDRREAEQVIRNLLDKLEEANDSQPVLRERAA
;
A
#
# COMPACT_ATOMS: atom_id res chain seq x y z
N MET A 1 -2.67 35.98 60.70
CA MET A 1 -1.27 35.95 61.16
C MET A 1 -0.65 37.22 60.62
N SER A 2 -0.37 38.26 61.41
CA SER A 2 0.41 38.31 62.66
C SER A 2 1.91 38.33 62.38
N ASP A 3 2.71 39.29 62.87
CA ASP A 3 2.47 40.53 63.65
C ASP A 3 3.56 41.55 63.19
N ALA A 4 3.34 42.86 63.02
CA ALA A 4 3.17 43.95 63.99
C ALA A 4 4.42 44.34 64.83
N SER A 5 4.64 45.67 64.94
CA SER A 5 5.34 46.41 66.02
C SER A 5 6.82 46.85 65.86
N SER A 6 7.09 48.00 66.52
CA SER A 6 8.38 48.57 67.00
C SER A 6 9.32 49.17 65.93
N ALA A 7 9.73 50.44 65.92
CA ALA A 7 9.80 51.57 66.89
C ALA A 7 11.10 51.70 67.72
N GLU A 8 11.28 52.89 68.33
CA GLU A 8 12.46 53.44 69.02
C GLU A 8 13.61 53.88 68.08
N GLU A 9 14.28 55.05 68.14
CA GLU A 9 14.40 56.22 69.05
C GLU A 9 15.78 56.35 69.75
N SER A 10 16.32 57.57 69.73
CA SER A 10 17.45 58.10 70.53
C SER A 10 18.82 57.38 70.48
N GLN A 11 19.87 58.14 70.11
CA GLN A 11 20.88 58.61 71.10
C GLN A 11 21.92 59.61 70.54
N LYS A 12 21.96 60.79 71.17
CA LYS A 12 23.20 61.54 71.49
C LYS A 12 23.91 60.77 72.65
N PRO A 13 25.24 60.91 72.93
CA PRO A 13 25.76 62.19 73.44
C PRO A 13 27.29 62.47 73.48
N VAL A 14 27.61 63.64 74.05
CA VAL A 14 28.77 63.95 74.93
C VAL A 14 30.15 64.21 74.32
N ALA A 15 30.85 65.15 74.97
CA ALA A 15 32.25 65.52 74.75
C ALA A 15 33.03 65.40 76.07
N PRO A 16 34.37 65.31 76.06
CA PRO A 16 35.19 65.41 77.27
C PRO A 16 35.59 66.86 77.60
N ARG A 17 35.68 67.16 78.91
CA ARG A 17 36.33 68.37 79.46
C ARG A 17 37.75 68.03 79.94
N PHE A 18 38.65 69.03 79.87
CA PHE A 18 39.78 69.36 80.77
C PHE A 18 40.44 68.28 81.67
N PRO A 19 41.75 68.44 81.90
CA PRO A 19 42.13 68.97 83.22
C PRO A 19 43.11 70.16 83.17
N GLN A 20 43.11 70.95 84.26
CA GLN A 20 44.14 71.93 84.61
C GLN A 20 45.16 71.31 85.59
N LYS A 21 46.34 71.92 85.72
CA LYS A 21 47.23 72.01 86.92
C LYS A 21 48.32 73.06 86.60
N THR A 22 48.54 74.13 87.39
CA THR A 22 49.37 74.25 88.63
C THR A 22 50.85 73.83 88.44
N GLU A 23 51.88 74.44 89.04
CA GLU A 23 52.09 75.51 90.07
C GLU A 23 53.44 76.23 89.72
N ALA A 24 53.67 77.53 89.90
CA ALA A 24 53.99 78.30 91.13
C ALA A 24 55.42 78.10 91.74
N GLN A 25 55.99 79.19 92.30
CA GLN A 25 57.11 79.24 93.29
C GLN A 25 58.56 78.96 92.80
N SER A 26 59.66 79.39 93.46
CA SER A 26 59.94 80.46 94.47
C SER A 26 61.48 80.61 94.74
N ILE A 27 61.91 81.63 95.51
CA ILE A 27 63.27 81.86 96.11
C ILE A 27 64.38 82.20 95.08
N GLY A 28 65.40 83.06 95.32
CA GLY A 28 65.82 83.92 96.46
C GLY A 28 67.30 84.36 96.25
N HIS A 29 68.07 84.98 97.16
CA HIS A 29 67.82 85.94 98.24
C HIS A 29 69.20 86.43 98.81
N ARG A 30 69.50 87.76 98.79
CA ARG A 30 70.62 88.43 99.53
C ARG A 30 72.08 88.08 99.10
N PRO A 31 73.16 88.75 99.61
CA PRO A 31 73.22 89.87 100.56
C PRO A 31 73.98 91.15 100.14
N ARG A 32 73.74 92.17 100.97
CA ARG A 32 74.42 93.48 101.11
C ARG A 32 75.73 93.34 101.90
N VAL A 33 76.72 94.21 101.63
CA VAL A 33 77.83 94.51 102.55
C VAL A 33 78.06 96.03 102.57
N ASP A 34 77.95 96.66 103.74
CA ASP A 34 78.46 98.01 104.00
C ASP A 34 79.83 97.90 104.69
N LEU A 35 80.77 98.80 104.37
CA LEU A 35 81.85 99.28 105.24
C LEU A 35 82.10 100.75 104.82
N ASN A 36 82.05 101.76 105.69
CA ASN A 36 82.92 102.06 106.86
C ASN A 36 84.38 102.35 106.46
N GLU A 37 85.05 103.41 106.94
CA GLU A 37 84.61 104.61 107.69
C GLU A 37 85.80 105.59 107.85
N SER A 38 85.54 106.82 108.30
CA SER A 38 86.52 107.71 108.97
C SER A 38 87.62 108.34 108.06
N SER A 39 87.88 109.66 108.15
CA SER A 39 88.75 110.38 109.13
C SER A 39 90.23 110.42 108.66
N THR A 40 90.95 111.53 108.68
CA THR A 40 91.18 112.41 109.86
C THR A 40 91.26 113.92 109.60
N VAL A 41 90.96 114.66 110.66
CA VAL A 41 90.99 116.13 110.78
C VAL A 41 92.33 116.60 111.41
N ARG A 42 92.65 117.91 111.23
CA ARG A 42 93.44 118.81 112.11
C ARG A 42 93.69 118.31 113.55
N PRO A 43 94.79 118.70 114.25
CA PRO A 43 94.98 120.13 114.60
C PRO A 43 96.42 120.65 114.79
N GLN A 44 96.49 121.92 115.25
CA GLN A 44 97.67 122.63 115.79
C GLN A 44 98.04 122.13 117.21
N PHE A 45 99.18 122.55 117.76
CA PHE A 45 99.39 122.91 119.19
C PHE A 45 100.67 123.78 119.36
N PRO A 46 100.93 124.46 120.51
CA PRO A 46 101.45 125.85 120.50
C PRO A 46 102.55 126.13 121.58
N ALA A 47 102.58 127.37 122.11
CA ALA A 47 102.99 127.79 123.47
C ALA A 47 104.26 128.69 123.63
N SER A 48 104.00 130.00 123.78
CA SER A 48 104.53 130.95 124.80
C SER A 48 105.99 130.99 125.29
N LYS A 49 106.52 132.24 125.33
CA LYS A 49 107.64 132.81 126.16
C LYS A 49 107.37 132.66 127.69
N PRO A 50 108.24 133.11 128.64
CA PRO A 50 109.61 133.70 128.58
C PRO A 50 110.65 132.81 129.37
N THR A 51 111.86 133.17 129.85
CA THR A 51 112.46 134.42 130.40
C THR A 51 114.00 134.29 130.47
N GLU A 52 114.75 135.40 130.59
CA GLU A 52 116.20 135.40 130.93
C GLU A 52 116.47 134.87 132.36
N PRO A 53 117.64 134.27 132.65
CA PRO A 53 118.75 135.08 133.18
C PRO A 53 120.20 134.60 132.88
N ALA A 54 121.12 135.59 132.86
CA ALA A 54 122.57 135.53 133.15
C ALA A 54 123.52 134.61 132.31
N PRO A 55 124.79 135.02 132.08
CA PRO A 55 125.66 134.35 131.11
C PRO A 55 126.75 133.47 131.75
N ASP A 56 126.62 132.15 131.61
CA ASP A 56 127.77 131.21 131.45
C ASP A 56 127.37 129.90 130.72
N ALA A 57 126.21 129.92 130.04
CA ALA A 57 125.82 128.86 129.12
C ALA A 57 126.45 129.09 127.73
N LEU A 58 126.86 128.00 127.06
CA LEU A 58 126.94 127.85 125.59
C LEU A 58 127.52 126.48 125.19
N LEU A 59 128.61 126.04 125.84
CA LEU A 59 129.41 124.89 125.38
C LEU A 59 128.76 123.51 125.65
N SER A 60 128.08 123.32 126.78
CA SER A 60 127.46 122.03 127.14
C SER A 60 126.18 121.74 126.32
N GLU A 61 125.54 122.78 125.79
CA GLU A 61 124.26 122.68 125.08
C GLU A 61 124.45 122.33 123.60
N ALA A 62 125.52 122.83 122.97
CA ALA A 62 125.88 122.53 121.58
C ALA A 62 126.04 121.02 121.29
N GLY A 63 126.55 120.25 122.26
CA GLY A 63 126.67 118.79 122.12
C GLY A 63 125.33 118.08 121.97
N ARG A 64 124.30 118.50 122.72
CA ARG A 64 122.95 117.89 122.65
C ARG A 64 122.24 118.15 121.33
N VAL A 65 122.51 119.30 120.68
CA VAL A 65 121.92 119.64 119.37
C VAL A 65 122.44 118.70 118.27
N PHE A 66 123.71 118.30 118.34
CA PHE A 66 124.32 117.44 117.32
C PHE A 66 123.72 116.03 117.29
N ASP A 67 123.50 115.42 118.46
CA ASP A 67 122.83 114.11 118.57
C ASP A 67 121.37 114.16 118.10
N GLN A 68 120.64 115.24 118.41
CA GLN A 68 119.27 115.43 117.92
C GLN A 68 119.20 115.50 116.39
N LEU A 69 120.13 116.19 115.74
CA LEU A 69 120.20 116.26 114.27
C LEU A 69 120.47 114.89 113.64
N ARG A 70 121.39 114.09 114.22
CA ARG A 70 121.68 112.74 113.75
C ARG A 70 120.46 111.83 113.79
N ILE A 71 119.69 111.86 114.89
CA ILE A 71 118.46 111.08 115.03
C ILE A 71 117.43 111.50 113.95
N ARG A 72 117.26 112.81 113.70
CA ARG A 72 116.32 113.31 112.68
C ARG A 72 116.69 112.91 111.25
N LEU A 73 117.97 112.80 110.91
CA LEU A 73 118.39 112.28 109.60
C LEU A 73 118.00 110.81 109.43
N THR A 74 118.30 109.95 110.41
CA THR A 74 117.88 108.53 110.36
C THR A 74 116.36 108.35 110.37
N GLU A 75 115.62 109.28 110.97
CA GLU A 75 114.15 109.30 110.92
C GLU A 75 113.62 109.69 109.53
N LEU A 76 114.32 110.56 108.79
CA LEU A 76 113.99 110.93 107.42
C LEU A 76 114.28 109.78 106.45
N GLU A 77 115.46 109.15 106.51
CA GLU A 77 115.81 107.99 105.68
C GLU A 77 114.80 106.84 105.85
N TYR A 78 114.37 106.57 107.09
CA TYR A 78 113.34 105.57 107.38
C TYR A 78 111.94 105.95 106.86
N ARG A 79 111.60 107.25 106.83
CA ARG A 79 110.34 107.74 106.23
C ARG A 79 110.39 107.63 104.70
N GLU A 80 111.53 107.91 104.08
CA GLU A 80 111.75 107.84 102.64
C GLU A 80 111.62 106.39 102.13
N GLN A 81 112.33 105.44 102.75
CA GLN A 81 112.16 104.00 102.45
C GLN A 81 110.71 103.52 102.61
N LYS A 82 109.96 104.08 103.57
CA LYS A 82 108.55 103.75 103.81
C LYS A 82 107.59 104.37 102.79
N VAL A 83 107.99 105.43 102.09
CA VAL A 83 107.26 105.97 100.92
C VAL A 83 107.56 105.13 99.69
N ASP A 84 108.82 104.80 99.41
CA ASP A 84 109.23 103.94 98.29
C ASP A 84 108.60 102.55 98.35
N ALA A 85 108.53 101.95 99.53
CA ALA A 85 107.85 100.67 99.74
C ALA A 85 106.35 100.75 99.40
N LYS A 86 105.70 101.88 99.71
CA LYS A 86 104.28 102.12 99.38
C LYS A 86 104.06 102.45 97.91
N ALA A 87 104.99 103.13 97.25
CA ALA A 87 104.92 103.35 95.80
C ALA A 87 104.93 102.00 95.07
N LYS A 88 105.92 101.14 95.37
CA LYS A 88 106.02 99.79 94.81
C LYS A 88 104.81 98.91 95.13
N GLU A 89 104.25 99.03 96.34
CA GLU A 89 103.02 98.30 96.70
C GLU A 89 101.81 98.77 95.86
N LEU A 90 101.70 100.07 95.55
CA LEU A 90 100.66 100.61 94.67
C LEU A 90 100.87 100.19 93.22
N ASP A 91 102.10 100.26 92.70
CA ASP A 91 102.44 99.80 91.34
C ASP A 91 102.11 98.32 91.16
N GLU A 92 102.52 97.46 92.11
CA GLU A 92 102.16 96.04 92.14
C GLU A 92 100.65 95.79 92.18
N ARG A 93 99.89 96.60 92.94
CA ARG A 93 98.42 96.51 92.99
C ARG A 93 97.80 96.95 91.67
N GLN A 94 98.34 97.98 91.03
CA GLN A 94 97.87 98.49 89.74
C GLN A 94 98.13 97.49 88.61
N GLU A 95 99.30 96.83 88.58
CA GLU A 95 99.57 95.72 87.65
C GLU A 95 98.66 94.51 87.89
N LYS A 96 98.43 94.12 89.16
CA LYS A 96 97.51 93.01 89.49
C LYS A 96 96.08 93.34 89.07
N PHE A 97 95.66 94.61 89.21
CA PHE A 97 94.35 95.08 88.74
C PHE A 97 94.23 95.07 87.22
N THR A 98 95.19 95.61 86.46
CA THR A 98 95.11 95.64 84.99
C THR A 98 95.15 94.25 84.38
N ARG A 99 95.97 93.33 84.91
CA ARG A 99 95.95 91.91 84.50
C ARG A 99 94.62 91.24 84.81
N SER A 100 94.02 91.51 85.98
CA SER A 100 92.69 91.01 86.35
C SER A 100 91.61 91.51 85.38
N VAL A 101 91.61 92.81 85.05
CA VAL A 101 90.67 93.39 84.08
C VAL A 101 90.83 92.75 82.69
N GLN A 102 92.07 92.60 82.20
CA GLN A 102 92.36 91.94 80.92
C GLN A 102 91.88 90.48 80.90
N GLN A 103 92.05 89.75 82.01
CA GLN A 103 91.56 88.38 82.12
C GLN A 103 90.03 88.33 82.14
N THR A 104 89.35 89.23 82.87
CA THR A 104 87.87 89.32 82.84
C THR A 104 87.31 89.76 81.49
N GLN A 105 88.07 90.53 80.70
CA GLN A 105 87.71 90.90 79.33
C GLN A 105 87.72 89.65 78.45
N LEU A 106 88.83 88.91 78.42
CA LEU A 106 88.95 87.66 77.65
C LEU A 106 87.93 86.59 78.08
N ASP A 107 87.63 86.49 79.37
CA ASP A 107 86.59 85.60 79.92
C ASP A 107 85.15 86.03 79.52
N LEU A 108 84.93 87.29 79.14
CA LEU A 108 83.66 87.78 78.60
C LEU A 108 83.60 87.58 77.08
N ASP A 109 84.64 87.98 76.36
CA ASP A 109 84.75 87.83 74.90
C ASP A 109 84.51 86.35 74.49
N GLN A 110 85.15 85.39 75.17
CA GLN A 110 84.95 83.94 74.95
C GLN A 110 83.53 83.44 75.30
N ARG A 111 82.81 84.13 76.21
CA ARG A 111 81.41 83.79 76.52
C ARG A 111 80.46 84.33 75.46
N GLU A 112 80.73 85.51 74.91
CA GLU A 112 79.96 86.07 73.80
C GLU A 112 80.15 85.24 72.52
N GLU A 113 81.36 84.77 72.23
CA GLU A 113 81.61 83.76 71.18
C GLU A 113 80.81 82.47 71.43
N MET A 114 80.90 81.86 72.62
CA MET A 114 80.12 80.66 72.96
C MET A 114 78.60 80.85 72.95
N VAL A 115 78.10 82.07 73.22
CA VAL A 115 76.67 82.38 73.14
C VAL A 115 76.23 82.47 71.69
N THR A 116 76.95 83.23 70.85
CA THR A 116 76.62 83.38 69.43
C THR A 116 76.73 82.05 68.66
N GLU A 117 77.69 81.17 68.98
CA GLU A 117 77.73 79.80 68.43
C GLU A 117 76.50 78.97 68.83
N ARG A 118 76.03 79.10 70.08
CA ARG A 118 74.83 78.40 70.57
C ARG A 118 73.56 78.94 69.92
N GLU A 119 73.43 80.25 69.80
CA GLU A 119 72.30 80.89 69.12
C GLU A 119 72.25 80.44 67.66
N ALA A 120 73.37 80.55 66.93
CA ALA A 120 73.45 80.12 65.54
C ALA A 120 73.22 78.60 65.34
N THR A 121 73.47 77.74 66.34
CA THR A 121 73.11 76.31 66.27
C THR A 121 71.66 76.03 66.66
N VAL A 122 71.04 76.86 67.51
CA VAL A 122 69.59 76.83 67.79
C VAL A 122 68.80 77.30 66.57
N GLU A 123 69.19 78.39 65.92
CA GLU A 123 68.57 78.88 64.68
C GLU A 123 68.61 77.83 63.56
N ARG A 124 69.79 77.23 63.32
CA ARG A 124 69.96 76.13 62.35
C ARG A 124 69.13 74.88 62.70
N ARG A 125 68.75 74.69 63.97
CA ARG A 125 67.84 73.62 64.39
C ARG A 125 66.38 74.00 64.24
N GLN A 126 66.01 75.26 64.50
CA GLN A 126 64.67 75.79 64.27
C GLN A 126 64.32 75.75 62.78
N GLN A 127 65.21 76.23 61.90
CA GLN A 127 65.03 76.16 60.44
C GLN A 127 64.77 74.73 59.94
N ARG A 128 65.55 73.75 60.42
CA ARG A 128 65.32 72.33 60.08
C ARG A 128 63.97 71.81 60.57
N LEU A 129 63.54 72.17 61.78
CA LEU A 129 62.24 71.77 62.31
C LEU A 129 61.07 72.47 61.58
N GLU A 130 61.27 73.70 61.09
CA GLU A 130 60.30 74.38 60.22
C GLU A 130 60.21 73.72 58.84
N ASP A 131 61.33 73.35 58.22
CA ASP A 131 61.36 72.69 56.91
C ASP A 131 60.83 71.24 57.01
N GLU A 132 61.16 70.51 58.07
CA GLU A 132 60.57 69.20 58.41
C GLU A 132 59.05 69.33 58.61
N ALA A 133 58.58 70.37 59.31
CA ALA A 133 57.15 70.62 59.50
C ALA A 133 56.43 70.96 58.18
N ARG A 134 57.03 71.80 57.32
CA ARG A 134 56.50 72.12 55.98
C ARG A 134 56.41 70.88 55.09
N GLN A 135 57.43 70.02 55.11
CA GLN A 135 57.39 68.76 54.35
C GLN A 135 56.28 67.83 54.86
N ILE A 136 56.12 67.70 56.18
CA ILE A 136 55.04 66.92 56.80
C ILE A 136 53.64 67.49 56.50
N GLU A 137 53.51 68.81 56.30
CA GLU A 137 52.27 69.46 55.86
C GLU A 137 51.96 69.14 54.38
N ILE A 138 52.96 69.24 53.50
CA ILE A 138 52.86 68.86 52.06
C ILE A 138 52.52 67.37 51.92
N ASP A 139 53.24 66.48 52.61
CA ASP A 139 53.01 65.03 52.59
C ASP A 139 51.57 64.69 53.05
N GLN A 140 51.02 65.44 54.00
CA GLN A 140 49.63 65.29 54.44
C GLN A 140 48.61 65.79 53.40
N GLU A 141 48.88 66.91 52.72
CA GLU A 141 48.02 67.38 51.63
C GLU A 141 48.02 66.43 50.43
N GLU A 142 49.18 65.91 50.02
CA GLU A 142 49.29 64.90 48.95
C GLU A 142 48.56 63.60 49.32
N LEU A 143 48.75 63.10 50.55
CA LEU A 143 48.10 61.88 51.02
C LEU A 143 46.57 62.07 51.15
N ALA A 144 46.11 63.25 51.58
CA ALA A 144 44.69 63.60 51.60
C ALA A 144 44.10 63.77 50.19
N ALA A 145 44.88 64.22 49.21
CA ALA A 145 44.48 64.27 47.81
C ALA A 145 44.36 62.85 47.22
N ALA A 146 45.36 61.98 47.44
CA ALA A 146 45.35 60.59 47.00
C ALA A 146 44.21 59.77 47.63
N GLN A 147 43.87 60.02 48.90
CA GLN A 147 42.68 59.41 49.52
C GLN A 147 41.38 59.86 48.85
N LYS A 148 41.26 61.13 48.45
CA LYS A 148 40.07 61.64 47.73
C LYS A 148 39.96 61.04 46.32
N THR A 149 41.05 60.97 45.56
CA THR A 149 41.01 60.35 44.22
C THR A 149 40.67 58.87 44.31
N TRP A 150 41.25 58.13 45.26
CA TRP A 150 40.91 56.73 45.49
C TRP A 150 39.44 56.52 45.91
N GLN A 151 38.88 57.39 46.75
CA GLN A 151 37.45 57.34 47.10
C GLN A 151 36.55 57.60 45.89
N ILE A 152 36.92 58.53 45.00
CA ILE A 152 36.18 58.83 43.76
C ILE A 152 36.27 57.66 42.78
N GLU A 153 37.47 57.11 42.54
CA GLU A 153 37.67 55.94 41.67
C GLU A 153 36.91 54.71 42.21
N LYS A 154 36.94 54.49 43.53
CA LYS A 154 36.16 53.42 44.16
C LYS A 154 34.66 53.62 43.95
N ALA A 155 34.13 54.82 44.18
CA ALA A 155 32.72 55.11 43.97
C ALA A 155 32.30 54.88 42.51
N GLN A 156 33.12 55.29 41.54
CA GLN A 156 32.88 55.04 40.11
C GLN A 156 32.92 53.56 39.73
N GLN A 157 33.70 52.72 40.43
CA GLN A 157 33.66 51.27 40.22
C GLN A 157 32.45 50.62 40.89
N GLU A 158 32.05 51.06 42.09
CA GLU A 158 30.80 50.58 42.74
C GLU A 158 29.55 50.99 41.93
N GLU A 159 29.57 52.15 41.29
CA GLU A 159 28.50 52.63 40.40
C GLU A 159 28.42 51.79 39.12
N ARG A 160 29.54 51.62 38.39
CA ARG A 160 29.60 50.77 37.19
C ARG A 160 29.24 49.31 37.44
N LEU A 161 29.61 48.77 38.61
CA LEU A 161 29.23 47.40 38.97
C LEU A 161 27.70 47.28 39.09
N ARG A 162 27.03 48.23 39.76
CA ARG A 162 25.56 48.28 39.83
C ARG A 162 24.94 48.44 38.44
N GLU A 163 25.46 49.33 37.59
CA GLU A 163 24.98 49.48 36.21
C GLU A 163 25.03 48.13 35.46
N THR A 164 26.13 47.36 35.58
CA THR A 164 26.23 46.03 34.96
C THR A 164 25.38 44.95 35.65
N GLU A 165 25.12 45.05 36.96
CA GLU A 165 24.22 44.14 37.68
C GLU A 165 22.77 44.39 37.25
N ASP A 166 22.32 45.64 37.20
CA ASP A 166 20.99 46.06 36.73
C ASP A 166 20.77 45.69 35.25
N GLU A 167 21.77 45.88 34.37
CA GLU A 167 21.72 45.42 32.97
C GLU A 167 21.57 43.89 32.87
N VAL A 168 22.31 43.13 33.68
CA VAL A 168 22.24 41.66 33.68
C VAL A 168 20.91 41.16 34.25
N GLU A 169 20.36 41.79 35.30
CA GLU A 169 19.03 41.47 35.81
C GLU A 169 17.93 41.80 34.78
N HIS A 170 18.02 42.95 34.08
CA HIS A 170 17.05 43.32 33.05
C HIS A 170 17.11 42.39 31.82
N LEU A 171 18.31 41.98 31.39
CA LEU A 171 18.48 40.96 30.35
C LEU A 171 17.96 39.58 30.80
N ARG A 172 18.07 39.26 32.09
CA ARG A 172 17.54 38.01 32.66
C ARG A 172 16.02 38.00 32.73
N THR A 173 15.39 39.09 33.18
CA THR A 173 13.92 39.18 33.24
C THR A 173 13.30 39.13 31.86
N THR A 174 13.78 39.94 30.91
CA THR A 174 13.27 39.95 29.53
C THR A 174 13.43 38.61 28.82
N ARG A 175 14.53 37.87 29.04
CA ARG A 175 14.67 36.50 28.51
C ARG A 175 13.74 35.48 29.18
N LEU A 176 13.43 35.63 30.47
CA LEU A 176 12.44 34.77 31.13
C LEU A 176 11.02 35.05 30.63
N GLU A 177 10.67 36.31 30.39
CA GLU A 177 9.40 36.73 29.77
C GLU A 177 9.27 36.21 28.33
N GLU A 178 10.34 36.31 27.53
CA GLU A 178 10.39 35.77 26.17
C GLU A 178 10.24 34.24 26.15
N ILE A 179 10.93 33.52 27.04
CA ILE A 179 10.79 32.07 27.19
C ILE A 179 9.37 31.69 27.60
N ALA A 180 8.78 32.35 28.60
CA ALA A 180 7.43 32.08 29.06
C ALA A 180 6.38 32.35 27.95
N ARG A 181 6.55 33.43 27.19
CA ARG A 181 5.71 33.74 26.03
C ARG A 181 5.83 32.68 24.93
N VAL A 182 7.04 32.29 24.55
CA VAL A 182 7.26 31.26 23.52
C VAL A 182 6.69 29.91 23.98
N GLN A 183 6.83 29.55 25.26
CA GLN A 183 6.20 28.36 25.84
C GLN A 183 4.67 28.40 25.68
N GLN A 184 4.03 29.51 26.09
CA GLN A 184 2.59 29.70 25.92
C GLN A 184 2.15 29.60 24.44
N GLU A 185 2.83 30.30 23.53
CA GLU A 185 2.53 30.23 22.08
C GLU A 185 2.68 28.80 21.53
N THR A 186 3.65 28.02 22.02
CA THR A 186 3.78 26.60 21.63
C THR A 186 2.73 25.68 22.25
N ASP A 187 2.32 25.90 23.50
CA ASP A 187 1.29 25.09 24.17
C ASP A 187 -0.11 25.36 23.59
N GLU A 188 -0.41 26.61 23.22
CA GLU A 188 -1.63 26.98 22.50
C GLU A 188 -1.68 26.31 21.11
N LEU A 189 -0.58 26.38 20.34
CA LEU A 189 -0.46 25.67 19.05
C LEU A 189 -0.58 24.14 19.21
N LEU A 190 -0.01 23.56 20.26
CA LEU A 190 -0.15 22.12 20.54
C LEU A 190 -1.58 21.74 20.94
N ALA A 191 -2.29 22.60 21.67
CA ALA A 191 -3.70 22.41 22.01
C ALA A 191 -4.58 22.46 20.75
N GLU A 192 -4.42 23.47 19.88
CA GLU A 192 -5.13 23.54 18.60
C GLU A 192 -4.89 22.31 17.73
N LYS A 193 -3.63 21.83 17.64
CA LYS A 193 -3.30 20.66 16.82
C LYS A 193 -3.84 19.35 17.39
N ARG A 194 -3.96 19.23 18.73
CA ARG A 194 -4.65 18.11 19.38
C ARG A 194 -6.15 18.13 19.06
N GLN A 195 -6.81 19.28 19.22
CA GLN A 195 -8.24 19.41 18.90
C GLN A 195 -8.53 19.10 17.43
N GLN A 196 -7.76 19.66 16.49
CA GLN A 196 -7.90 19.39 15.04
C GLN A 196 -7.70 17.89 14.71
N PHE A 197 -6.83 17.20 15.45
CA PHE A 197 -6.62 15.75 15.30
C PHE A 197 -7.76 14.92 15.92
N GLU A 198 -8.32 15.35 17.05
CA GLU A 198 -9.47 14.71 17.69
C GLU A 198 -10.74 14.85 16.83
N GLU A 199 -11.00 16.03 16.27
CA GLU A 199 -12.10 16.29 15.31
C GLU A 199 -11.95 15.43 14.04
N PHE A 200 -10.72 15.28 13.53
CA PHE A 200 -10.42 14.37 12.41
C PHE A 200 -10.65 12.89 12.78
N CYS A 201 -10.29 12.47 13.99
CA CYS A 201 -10.54 11.09 14.44
C CYS A 201 -12.03 10.80 14.66
N GLN A 202 -12.78 11.77 15.19
CA GLN A 202 -14.24 11.66 15.37
C GLN A 202 -14.95 11.55 14.02
N THR A 203 -14.63 12.43 13.06
CA THR A 203 -15.22 12.38 11.71
C THR A 203 -14.88 11.09 10.97
N GLN A 204 -13.66 10.56 11.08
CA GLN A 204 -13.33 9.23 10.53
C GLN A 204 -14.11 8.09 11.21
N LEU A 205 -14.33 8.15 12.53
CA LEU A 205 -15.16 7.16 13.24
C LEU A 205 -16.62 7.20 12.80
N GLU A 206 -17.17 8.39 12.56
CA GLU A 206 -18.53 8.55 12.03
C GLU A 206 -18.65 8.02 10.58
N ASP A 207 -17.69 8.32 9.71
CA ASP A 207 -17.65 7.78 8.34
C ASP A 207 -17.54 6.25 8.31
N LEU A 208 -16.66 5.67 9.14
CA LEU A 208 -16.51 4.21 9.24
C LEU A 208 -17.78 3.55 9.80
N SER A 209 -18.40 4.15 10.83
CA SER A 209 -19.70 3.72 11.37
C SER A 209 -20.80 3.77 10.30
N HIS A 210 -20.85 4.84 9.50
CA HIS A 210 -21.80 4.98 8.40
C HIS A 210 -21.57 3.93 7.30
N GLN A 211 -20.32 3.67 6.93
CA GLN A 211 -19.96 2.62 5.97
C GLN A 211 -20.33 1.22 6.48
N GLN A 212 -20.06 0.92 7.76
CA GLN A 212 -20.47 -0.32 8.40
C GLN A 212 -21.99 -0.49 8.38
N ALA A 213 -22.75 0.56 8.73
CA ALA A 213 -24.21 0.55 8.67
C ALA A 213 -24.74 0.34 7.24
N GLN A 214 -24.12 0.96 6.22
CA GLN A 214 -24.45 0.70 4.82
C GLN A 214 -24.17 -0.77 4.43
N ALA A 215 -23.01 -1.31 4.79
CA ALA A 215 -22.64 -2.70 4.50
C ALA A 215 -23.63 -3.68 5.15
N THR A 216 -23.98 -3.48 6.42
CA THR A 216 -25.00 -4.28 7.12
C THR A 216 -26.37 -4.21 6.45
N ARG A 217 -26.80 -3.04 5.95
CA ARG A 217 -28.05 -2.91 5.18
C ARG A 217 -27.99 -3.66 3.85
N ARG A 218 -26.87 -3.61 3.14
CA ARG A 218 -26.67 -4.34 1.87
C ARG A 218 -26.69 -5.86 2.09
N LEU A 219 -26.03 -6.35 3.14
CA LEU A 219 -26.05 -7.78 3.51
C LEU A 219 -27.47 -8.26 3.82
N LYS A 220 -28.21 -7.55 4.68
CA LYS A 220 -29.61 -7.91 4.98
C LYS A 220 -30.50 -7.95 3.73
N LEU A 221 -30.36 -7.01 2.81
CA LEU A 221 -31.09 -7.02 1.53
C LEU A 221 -30.72 -8.22 0.63
N GLN A 222 -29.48 -8.71 0.71
CA GLN A 222 -29.04 -9.93 0.01
C GLN A 222 -29.59 -11.20 0.70
N GLU A 223 -29.59 -11.24 2.03
CA GLU A 223 -30.16 -12.33 2.83
C GLU A 223 -31.67 -12.48 2.57
N ASP A 224 -32.42 -11.38 2.69
CA ASP A 224 -33.84 -11.25 2.31
C ASP A 224 -34.11 -11.77 0.89
N HIS A 225 -33.27 -11.39 -0.08
CA HIS A 225 -33.44 -11.78 -1.48
C HIS A 225 -33.17 -13.28 -1.68
N LEU A 226 -32.13 -13.82 -1.04
CA LEU A 226 -31.82 -15.25 -1.07
C LEU A 226 -32.89 -16.09 -0.39
N GLU A 227 -33.53 -15.61 0.68
CA GLU A 227 -34.66 -16.29 1.32
C GLU A 227 -35.92 -16.28 0.43
N ARG A 228 -36.21 -15.16 -0.23
CA ARG A 228 -37.28 -15.08 -1.25
C ARG A 228 -37.03 -16.02 -2.43
N LEU A 229 -35.78 -16.15 -2.90
CA LEU A 229 -35.41 -17.11 -3.94
C LEU A 229 -35.52 -18.57 -3.47
N ARG A 230 -35.07 -18.88 -2.24
CA ARG A 230 -35.21 -20.23 -1.63
C ARG A 230 -36.68 -20.64 -1.53
N THR A 231 -37.54 -19.77 -1.00
CA THR A 231 -38.98 -20.03 -0.86
C THR A 231 -39.69 -20.15 -2.21
N GLN A 232 -39.33 -19.34 -3.22
CA GLN A 232 -39.81 -19.52 -4.60
C GLN A 232 -39.39 -20.86 -5.21
N VAL A 233 -38.12 -21.27 -5.06
CA VAL A 233 -37.61 -22.56 -5.55
C VAL A 233 -38.28 -23.73 -4.83
N GLU A 234 -38.55 -23.63 -3.53
CA GLU A 234 -39.35 -24.63 -2.82
C GLU A 234 -40.79 -24.71 -3.31
N HIS A 235 -41.45 -23.57 -3.56
CA HIS A 235 -42.80 -23.52 -4.08
C HIS A 235 -42.90 -24.17 -5.48
N GLN A 236 -41.96 -23.84 -6.39
CA GLN A 236 -41.83 -24.49 -7.69
C GLN A 236 -41.57 -26.01 -7.56
N LYS A 237 -40.73 -26.44 -6.62
CA LYS A 237 -40.50 -27.88 -6.34
C LYS A 237 -41.75 -28.58 -5.79
N ARG A 238 -42.63 -27.90 -5.07
CA ARG A 238 -43.92 -28.46 -4.60
C ARG A 238 -44.88 -28.62 -5.79
N ILE A 239 -45.08 -27.57 -6.60
CA ILE A 239 -45.91 -27.62 -7.83
C ILE A 239 -45.43 -28.75 -8.77
N ALA A 240 -44.13 -28.82 -9.07
CA ALA A 240 -43.58 -29.84 -9.96
C ALA A 240 -43.76 -31.28 -9.42
N ARG A 241 -43.76 -31.48 -8.09
CA ARG A 241 -44.08 -32.78 -7.48
C ARG A 241 -45.56 -33.13 -7.59
N GLU A 242 -46.45 -32.16 -7.36
CA GLU A 242 -47.89 -32.36 -7.53
C GLU A 242 -48.25 -32.68 -8.98
N ASP A 243 -47.66 -31.99 -9.95
CA ASP A 243 -47.92 -32.22 -11.38
C ASP A 243 -47.30 -33.53 -11.90
N ALA A 244 -46.15 -33.94 -11.35
CA ALA A 244 -45.63 -35.29 -11.54
C ALA A 244 -46.57 -36.37 -10.96
N GLN A 245 -47.17 -36.14 -9.78
CA GLN A 245 -48.15 -37.06 -9.20
C GLN A 245 -49.47 -37.10 -10.01
N LYS A 246 -49.97 -35.95 -10.48
CA LYS A 246 -51.15 -35.84 -11.35
C LYS A 246 -50.92 -36.59 -12.67
N SER A 247 -49.76 -36.42 -13.31
CA SER A 247 -49.43 -37.10 -14.58
C SER A 247 -49.20 -38.61 -14.42
N LEU A 248 -48.59 -39.06 -13.32
CA LEU A 248 -48.52 -40.50 -13.00
C LEU A 248 -49.92 -41.10 -12.78
N ALA A 249 -50.83 -40.38 -12.09
CA ALA A 249 -52.19 -40.83 -11.87
C ALA A 249 -53.05 -40.87 -13.15
N THR A 250 -52.86 -39.94 -14.10
CA THR A 250 -53.54 -40.01 -15.40
C THR A 250 -52.97 -41.13 -16.28
N LEU A 251 -51.65 -41.34 -16.29
CA LEU A 251 -51.02 -42.47 -16.98
C LEU A 251 -51.48 -43.82 -16.42
N GLN A 252 -51.62 -43.97 -15.11
CA GLN A 252 -52.17 -45.17 -14.47
C GLN A 252 -53.61 -45.44 -14.92
N LYS A 253 -54.50 -44.43 -14.83
CA LYS A 253 -55.90 -44.55 -15.30
C LYS A 253 -55.99 -44.90 -16.79
N PHE A 254 -55.14 -44.31 -17.63
CA PHE A 254 -55.08 -44.64 -19.05
C PHE A 254 -54.55 -46.06 -19.30
N ALA A 255 -53.58 -46.54 -18.52
CA ALA A 255 -53.11 -47.92 -18.59
C ALA A 255 -54.18 -48.93 -18.16
N GLU A 256 -55.01 -48.60 -17.16
CA GLU A 256 -56.15 -49.42 -16.73
C GLU A 256 -57.27 -49.45 -17.78
N GLN A 257 -57.62 -48.30 -18.36
CA GLN A 257 -58.55 -48.21 -19.50
C GLN A 257 -58.05 -49.05 -20.68
N ASN A 258 -56.78 -48.95 -21.05
CA ASN A 258 -56.18 -49.77 -22.11
C ASN A 258 -56.18 -51.28 -21.77
N ARG A 259 -55.96 -51.67 -20.50
CA ARG A 259 -56.09 -53.07 -20.06
C ARG A 259 -57.53 -53.58 -20.19
N MET A 260 -58.52 -52.73 -19.90
CA MET A 260 -59.94 -53.04 -20.02
C MET A 260 -60.35 -53.19 -21.50
N VAL A 261 -59.98 -52.25 -22.37
CA VAL A 261 -60.22 -52.32 -23.83
C VAL A 261 -59.51 -53.53 -24.45
N LYS A 262 -58.29 -53.87 -24.02
CA LYS A 262 -57.58 -55.09 -24.46
C LYS A 262 -58.31 -56.38 -24.06
N LYS A 263 -58.96 -56.43 -22.89
CA LYS A 263 -59.82 -57.55 -22.50
C LYS A 263 -61.09 -57.63 -23.37
N GLN A 264 -61.78 -56.51 -23.57
CA GLN A 264 -62.99 -56.47 -24.41
C GLN A 264 -62.70 -56.88 -25.87
N THR A 265 -61.62 -56.37 -26.46
CA THR A 265 -61.22 -56.73 -27.82
C THR A 265 -60.74 -58.18 -27.94
N ALA A 266 -60.12 -58.76 -26.90
CA ALA A 266 -59.82 -60.19 -26.87
C ALA A 266 -61.10 -61.05 -26.80
N GLN A 267 -62.08 -60.66 -25.98
CA GLN A 267 -63.39 -61.32 -25.90
C GLN A 267 -64.14 -61.24 -27.25
N ALA A 268 -64.15 -60.07 -27.90
CA ALA A 268 -64.75 -59.90 -29.21
C ALA A 268 -64.09 -60.77 -30.29
N ARG A 269 -62.75 -60.88 -30.27
CA ARG A 269 -62.01 -61.80 -31.17
C ARG A 269 -62.39 -63.26 -30.93
N GLN A 270 -62.50 -63.70 -29.67
CA GLN A 270 -62.88 -65.07 -29.34
C GLN A 270 -64.33 -65.39 -29.81
N ILE A 271 -65.25 -64.43 -29.67
CA ILE A 271 -66.64 -64.58 -30.17
C ILE A 271 -66.65 -64.67 -31.71
N LEU A 272 -65.85 -63.84 -32.40
CA LEU A 272 -65.72 -63.90 -33.86
C LEU A 272 -65.08 -65.22 -34.33
N GLU A 273 -64.04 -65.70 -33.65
CA GLU A 273 -63.40 -66.99 -33.94
C GLU A 273 -64.39 -68.16 -33.80
N VAL A 274 -65.20 -68.18 -32.74
CA VAL A 274 -66.28 -69.16 -32.58
C VAL A 274 -67.34 -69.04 -33.68
N ARG A 275 -67.67 -67.83 -34.17
CA ARG A 275 -68.61 -67.68 -35.30
C ARG A 275 -67.99 -68.12 -36.63
N VAL A 276 -66.70 -67.89 -36.87
CA VAL A 276 -65.99 -68.42 -38.05
C VAL A 276 -66.00 -69.94 -38.02
N GLN A 277 -65.59 -70.56 -36.91
CA GLN A 277 -65.64 -72.03 -36.75
C GLN A 277 -67.06 -72.62 -36.87
N ALA A 278 -68.12 -71.84 -36.62
CA ALA A 278 -69.50 -72.23 -36.87
C ALA A 278 -69.86 -72.11 -38.36
N LEU A 279 -69.46 -71.02 -39.03
CA LEU A 279 -69.63 -70.81 -40.47
C LEU A 279 -68.88 -71.88 -41.29
N ASP A 280 -67.67 -72.27 -40.90
CA ASP A 280 -66.90 -73.34 -41.57
C ASP A 280 -67.63 -74.70 -41.49
N ARG A 281 -68.39 -74.93 -40.42
CA ARG A 281 -69.24 -76.13 -40.24
C ARG A 281 -70.54 -76.03 -41.05
N GLU A 282 -71.18 -74.87 -41.04
CA GLU A 282 -72.34 -74.58 -41.90
C GLU A 282 -71.97 -74.77 -43.39
N GLU A 283 -70.83 -74.24 -43.82
CA GLU A 283 -70.35 -74.38 -45.20
C GLU A 283 -69.94 -75.83 -45.54
N SER A 284 -69.23 -76.54 -44.66
CA SER A 284 -68.83 -77.93 -44.95
C SER A 284 -70.03 -78.88 -45.06
N VAL A 285 -71.10 -78.67 -44.28
CA VAL A 285 -72.37 -79.40 -44.44
C VAL A 285 -73.05 -79.06 -45.77
N VAL A 286 -73.11 -77.78 -46.15
CA VAL A 286 -73.69 -77.36 -47.44
C VAL A 286 -72.89 -77.89 -48.64
N ARG A 287 -71.56 -77.88 -48.57
CA ARG A 287 -70.69 -78.47 -49.61
C ARG A 287 -70.93 -79.98 -49.75
N ALA A 288 -70.98 -80.72 -48.64
CA ALA A 288 -71.25 -82.16 -48.66
C ALA A 288 -72.65 -82.49 -49.23
N GLN A 289 -73.67 -81.69 -48.91
CA GLN A 289 -75.01 -81.82 -49.51
C GLN A 289 -74.98 -81.55 -51.03
N LEU A 290 -74.30 -80.49 -51.47
CA LEU A 290 -74.14 -80.19 -52.90
C LEU A 290 -73.35 -81.27 -53.66
N GLU A 291 -72.37 -81.92 -53.02
CA GLU A 291 -71.64 -83.06 -53.59
C GLU A 291 -72.55 -84.30 -53.69
N GLN A 292 -73.35 -84.60 -52.67
CA GLN A 292 -74.32 -85.69 -52.69
C GLN A 292 -75.39 -85.52 -53.78
N GLU A 293 -75.93 -84.30 -53.95
CA GLU A 293 -76.89 -83.98 -55.03
C GLU A 293 -76.23 -84.05 -56.42
N ARG A 294 -74.97 -83.61 -56.56
CA ARG A 294 -74.20 -83.77 -57.81
C ARG A 294 -73.95 -85.23 -58.14
N GLU A 295 -73.63 -86.07 -57.16
CA GLU A 295 -73.51 -87.51 -57.37
C GLU A 295 -74.84 -88.15 -57.79
N ALA A 296 -75.96 -87.78 -57.16
CA ALA A 296 -77.28 -88.28 -57.53
C ALA A 296 -77.64 -87.90 -58.98
N ALA A 297 -77.43 -86.64 -59.36
CA ALA A 297 -77.65 -86.16 -60.74
C ALA A 297 -76.71 -86.83 -61.76
N ASN A 298 -75.44 -87.08 -61.40
CA ASN A 298 -74.49 -87.77 -62.28
C ASN A 298 -74.82 -89.26 -62.45
N ARG A 299 -75.35 -89.94 -61.42
CA ARG A 299 -75.85 -91.31 -61.54
C ARG A 299 -77.05 -91.37 -62.49
N GLN A 300 -78.03 -90.49 -62.32
CA GLN A 300 -79.19 -90.37 -63.22
C GLN A 300 -78.77 -90.10 -64.68
N ARG A 301 -77.76 -89.26 -64.92
CA ARG A 301 -77.19 -89.06 -66.26
C ARG A 301 -76.55 -90.32 -66.82
N ALA A 302 -75.72 -91.02 -66.03
CA ALA A 302 -75.06 -92.24 -66.46
C ALA A 302 -76.05 -93.38 -66.77
N ASP A 303 -77.20 -93.44 -66.07
CA ASP A 303 -78.27 -94.38 -66.37
C ASP A 303 -79.00 -94.02 -67.69
N LEU A 304 -79.35 -92.75 -67.90
CA LEU A 304 -79.93 -92.28 -69.18
C LEU A 304 -78.98 -92.46 -70.37
N GLU A 305 -77.67 -92.29 -70.17
CA GLU A 305 -76.65 -92.58 -71.19
C GLU A 305 -76.56 -94.07 -71.51
N ARG A 306 -76.80 -94.98 -70.56
CA ARG A 306 -76.90 -96.42 -70.83
C ARG A 306 -78.12 -96.74 -71.68
N ASP A 307 -79.30 -96.27 -71.27
CA ASP A 307 -80.56 -96.47 -72.01
C ASP A 307 -80.45 -95.97 -73.46
N GLN A 308 -79.85 -94.80 -73.67
CA GLN A 308 -79.61 -94.23 -75.00
C GLN A 308 -78.64 -95.10 -75.83
N ASN A 309 -77.55 -95.59 -75.24
CA ASN A 309 -76.60 -96.46 -75.92
C ASN A 309 -77.20 -97.83 -76.29
N GLU A 310 -77.98 -98.44 -75.40
CA GLU A 310 -78.69 -99.69 -75.70
C GLU A 310 -79.69 -99.52 -76.85
N TRP A 311 -80.43 -98.40 -76.88
CA TRP A 311 -81.33 -98.07 -77.99
C TRP A 311 -80.58 -97.89 -79.32
N HIS A 312 -79.42 -97.22 -79.31
CA HIS A 312 -78.58 -97.10 -80.50
C HIS A 312 -78.06 -98.46 -81.00
N ILE A 313 -77.64 -99.36 -80.10
CA ILE A 313 -77.20 -100.71 -80.45
C ILE A 313 -78.35 -101.53 -81.07
N GLN A 314 -79.54 -101.50 -80.46
CA GLN A 314 -80.74 -102.18 -81.00
C GLN A 314 -81.09 -101.65 -82.41
N ARG A 315 -81.02 -100.33 -82.62
CA ARG A 315 -81.27 -99.70 -83.91
C ARG A 315 -80.22 -100.07 -84.97
N GLN A 316 -78.94 -100.18 -84.59
CA GLN A 316 -77.89 -100.66 -85.49
C GLN A 316 -78.09 -102.13 -85.88
N GLN A 317 -78.48 -103.01 -84.94
CA GLN A 317 -78.77 -104.41 -85.23
C GLN A 317 -79.96 -104.57 -86.19
N LEU A 318 -81.01 -103.76 -86.05
CA LEU A 318 -82.16 -103.76 -86.97
C LEU A 318 -81.77 -103.28 -88.37
N ASN A 319 -81.00 -102.18 -88.47
CA ASN A 319 -80.49 -101.70 -89.75
C ASN A 319 -79.60 -102.74 -90.45
N HIS A 320 -78.69 -103.41 -89.71
CA HIS A 320 -77.80 -104.41 -90.27
C HIS A 320 -78.57 -105.60 -90.85
N ARG A 321 -79.55 -106.15 -90.12
CA ARG A 321 -80.44 -107.21 -90.63
C ARG A 321 -81.23 -106.80 -91.87
N HIS A 322 -81.67 -105.54 -91.95
CA HIS A 322 -82.36 -105.03 -93.13
C HIS A 322 -81.40 -104.93 -94.34
N GLN A 323 -80.14 -104.55 -94.11
CA GLN A 323 -79.12 -104.49 -95.15
C GLN A 323 -78.70 -105.90 -95.62
N GLU A 324 -78.57 -106.88 -94.73
CA GLU A 324 -78.34 -108.29 -95.11
C GLU A 324 -79.46 -108.83 -96.03
N GLN A 325 -80.72 -108.46 -95.77
CA GLN A 325 -81.85 -108.83 -96.63
C GLN A 325 -81.80 -108.13 -98.01
N GLN A 326 -81.41 -106.85 -98.06
CA GLN A 326 -81.19 -106.13 -99.31
C GLN A 326 -80.03 -106.72 -100.12
N ASP A 327 -78.92 -107.07 -99.46
CA ASP A 327 -77.78 -107.74 -100.07
C ASP A 327 -78.13 -109.11 -100.67
N GLN A 328 -78.99 -109.90 -100.02
CA GLN A 328 -79.48 -111.16 -100.58
C GLN A 328 -80.33 -110.93 -101.84
N LEU A 329 -81.22 -109.93 -101.83
CA LEU A 329 -82.03 -109.55 -103.00
C LEU A 329 -81.14 -109.04 -104.15
N HIS A 330 -80.14 -108.20 -103.86
CA HIS A 330 -79.20 -107.72 -104.87
C HIS A 330 -78.33 -108.84 -105.45
N ARG A 331 -77.92 -109.84 -104.66
CA ARG A 331 -77.19 -111.02 -105.17
C ARG A 331 -78.07 -111.87 -106.10
N GLN A 332 -79.35 -112.04 -105.78
CA GLN A 332 -80.31 -112.74 -106.66
C GLN A 332 -80.55 -111.94 -107.96
N GLN A 333 -80.70 -110.62 -107.86
CA GLN A 333 -80.86 -109.71 -109.01
C GLN A 333 -79.61 -109.72 -109.92
N ALA A 334 -78.41 -109.63 -109.34
CA ALA A 334 -77.15 -109.66 -110.07
C ALA A 334 -76.91 -111.00 -110.79
N PHE A 335 -77.31 -112.13 -110.20
CA PHE A 335 -77.23 -113.44 -110.87
C PHE A 335 -78.13 -113.50 -112.12
N LEU A 336 -79.35 -112.96 -112.04
CA LEU A 336 -80.27 -112.90 -113.18
C LEU A 336 -79.76 -111.94 -114.26
N LEU A 337 -79.29 -110.74 -113.88
CA LEU A 337 -78.69 -109.78 -114.79
C LEU A 337 -77.46 -110.37 -115.49
N HIS A 338 -76.59 -111.10 -114.78
CA HIS A 338 -75.39 -111.66 -115.39
C HIS A 338 -75.70 -112.78 -116.42
N GLN A 339 -76.78 -113.54 -116.24
CA GLN A 339 -77.24 -114.46 -117.30
C GLN A 339 -77.81 -113.71 -118.51
N GLN A 340 -78.53 -112.60 -118.28
CA GLN A 340 -79.04 -111.74 -119.35
C GLN A 340 -77.91 -111.06 -120.13
N GLU A 341 -76.89 -110.53 -119.44
CA GLU A 341 -75.66 -109.97 -120.02
C GLU A 341 -74.94 -111.01 -120.88
N ARG A 342 -74.77 -112.25 -120.39
CA ARG A 342 -74.07 -113.29 -121.16
C ARG A 342 -74.82 -113.73 -122.41
N ILE A 343 -76.14 -113.58 -122.45
CA ILE A 343 -76.96 -113.76 -123.66
C ILE A 343 -76.83 -112.55 -124.60
N GLN A 344 -76.70 -111.33 -124.07
CA GLN A 344 -76.47 -110.13 -124.89
C GLN A 344 -75.06 -110.06 -125.47
N LEU A 345 -74.03 -110.52 -124.77
CA LEU A 345 -72.63 -110.43 -125.22
C LEU A 345 -72.36 -111.32 -126.44
N VAL A 346 -72.95 -112.52 -126.47
CA VAL A 346 -72.96 -113.41 -127.65
C VAL A 346 -73.73 -112.79 -128.83
N ARG A 347 -74.62 -111.82 -128.58
CA ARG A 347 -75.36 -111.09 -129.62
C ARG A 347 -74.56 -109.89 -130.14
N THR A 348 -73.86 -109.14 -129.28
CA THR A 348 -73.01 -108.01 -129.68
C THR A 348 -71.79 -108.47 -130.46
N GLU A 349 -71.16 -109.61 -130.13
CA GLU A 349 -70.07 -110.18 -130.93
C GLU A 349 -70.46 -110.51 -132.39
N ILE A 350 -71.76 -110.68 -132.67
CA ILE A 350 -72.31 -110.85 -134.03
C ILE A 350 -72.58 -109.50 -134.69
N GLU A 351 -73.10 -108.51 -133.95
CA GLU A 351 -73.40 -107.17 -134.47
C GLU A 351 -72.14 -106.32 -134.73
N ASP A 352 -71.12 -106.41 -133.88
CA ASP A 352 -69.98 -105.49 -133.93
C ASP A 352 -69.01 -105.81 -135.07
N LYS A 353 -68.91 -107.08 -135.48
CA LYS A 353 -68.28 -107.48 -136.76
C LYS A 353 -69.00 -106.89 -137.99
N HIS A 354 -70.26 -106.47 -137.86
CA HIS A 354 -70.96 -105.67 -138.87
C HIS A 354 -70.71 -104.16 -138.68
N ARG A 355 -70.61 -103.64 -137.44
CA ARG A 355 -70.35 -102.22 -137.16
C ARG A 355 -68.94 -101.75 -137.58
N ASP A 356 -67.90 -102.54 -137.34
CA ASP A 356 -66.51 -102.17 -137.68
C ASP A 356 -66.32 -101.95 -139.20
N THR A 357 -67.07 -102.70 -140.01
CA THR A 357 -67.09 -102.58 -141.48
C THR A 357 -67.74 -101.25 -141.94
N LEU A 358 -68.45 -100.56 -141.05
CA LEU A 358 -69.22 -99.34 -141.32
C LEU A 358 -68.60 -98.08 -140.68
N LEU A 359 -68.11 -98.17 -139.43
CA LEU A 359 -67.61 -97.03 -138.65
C LEU A 359 -66.39 -96.36 -139.29
N LEU A 360 -65.54 -97.15 -139.98
CA LEU A 360 -64.43 -96.70 -140.81
C LEU A 360 -64.81 -95.69 -141.92
N ARG A 361 -66.10 -95.57 -142.26
CA ARG A 361 -66.60 -94.57 -143.23
C ARG A 361 -66.99 -93.23 -142.59
N MET A 362 -67.34 -93.21 -141.30
CA MET A 362 -67.97 -92.03 -140.66
C MET A 362 -66.97 -91.09 -139.97
N GLN A 363 -65.88 -91.61 -139.40
CA GLN A 363 -64.95 -90.79 -138.59
C GLN A 363 -64.19 -89.73 -139.39
N ILE A 364 -64.25 -89.77 -140.73
CA ILE A 364 -63.63 -88.82 -141.65
C ILE A 364 -64.36 -87.46 -141.67
N GLU A 365 -65.64 -87.40 -141.28
CA GLU A 365 -66.47 -86.20 -141.47
C GLU A 365 -66.54 -85.27 -140.24
N ALA A 366 -66.59 -85.82 -139.02
CA ALA A 366 -67.10 -85.10 -137.85
C ALA A 366 -66.12 -84.11 -137.16
N PHE A 367 -64.81 -84.21 -137.38
CA PHE A 367 -63.77 -83.45 -136.66
C PHE A 367 -63.74 -81.91 -136.94
N ARG A 368 -64.79 -81.34 -137.54
CA ARG A 368 -64.77 -79.98 -138.14
C ARG A 368 -65.54 -78.89 -137.41
N SER A 369 -66.37 -79.18 -136.41
CA SER A 369 -67.44 -78.25 -136.00
C SER A 369 -67.14 -77.29 -134.83
N GLU A 370 -66.92 -77.78 -133.60
CA GLU A 370 -67.39 -77.06 -132.39
C GLU A 370 -66.32 -76.44 -131.46
N LEU A 371 -65.23 -75.89 -132.00
CA LEU A 371 -64.24 -75.10 -131.24
C LEU A 371 -64.71 -73.63 -130.96
N ALA A 372 -65.81 -73.47 -130.20
CA ALA A 372 -66.72 -72.32 -130.34
C ALA A 372 -66.55 -71.05 -129.45
N VAL A 373 -67.04 -71.01 -128.19
CA VAL A 373 -67.37 -69.76 -127.46
C VAL A 373 -66.96 -69.79 -125.96
N ALA A 374 -66.69 -68.63 -125.34
CA ALA A 374 -66.17 -68.50 -123.97
C ALA A 374 -66.52 -67.16 -123.24
N ALA A 375 -66.15 -67.06 -121.93
CA ALA A 375 -66.02 -65.89 -121.02
C ALA A 375 -65.26 -66.34 -119.72
N GLY A 376 -64.82 -65.57 -118.70
CA GLY A 376 -64.79 -64.14 -118.32
C GLY A 376 -64.82 -64.02 -116.76
N LYS A 377 -63.95 -63.24 -116.07
CA LYS A 377 -63.66 -63.53 -114.63
C LYS A 377 -63.17 -62.41 -113.65
N ASP A 378 -63.28 -61.12 -113.94
CA ASP A 378 -62.32 -60.11 -113.40
C ASP A 378 -62.85 -59.03 -112.42
N ILE A 379 -63.27 -59.37 -111.17
CA ILE A 379 -63.79 -58.36 -110.20
C ILE A 379 -63.14 -58.38 -108.79
N ASP A 380 -62.67 -59.52 -108.27
CA ASP A 380 -62.38 -59.63 -106.82
C ASP A 380 -61.02 -59.03 -106.34
N GLU A 381 -60.05 -58.78 -107.23
CA GLU A 381 -58.65 -58.55 -106.81
C GLU A 381 -58.37 -57.17 -106.16
N THR A 382 -59.06 -56.11 -106.58
CA THR A 382 -58.73 -54.72 -106.17
C THR A 382 -58.99 -54.45 -104.68
N ARG A 383 -60.12 -54.96 -104.15
CA ARG A 383 -60.58 -54.67 -102.78
C ARG A 383 -59.67 -55.28 -101.69
N MET A 384 -58.86 -56.28 -102.04
CA MET A 384 -57.88 -56.85 -101.13
C MET A 384 -56.66 -55.96 -100.90
N GLN A 385 -56.35 -55.04 -101.82
CA GLN A 385 -55.14 -54.19 -101.75
C GLN A 385 -55.33 -53.05 -100.74
N GLU A 386 -56.46 -52.34 -100.79
CA GLU A 386 -56.78 -51.22 -99.87
C GLU A 386 -56.71 -51.62 -98.38
N LEU A 387 -57.09 -52.86 -98.05
CA LEU A 387 -57.06 -53.38 -96.68
C LEU A 387 -55.64 -53.67 -96.18
N HIS A 388 -54.69 -53.97 -97.06
CA HIS A 388 -53.29 -54.20 -96.68
C HIS A 388 -52.55 -52.89 -96.41
N GLU A 389 -52.71 -51.88 -97.28
CA GLU A 389 -52.05 -50.57 -97.12
C GLU A 389 -52.42 -49.90 -95.78
N ARG A 390 -53.71 -49.96 -95.42
CA ARG A 390 -54.20 -49.43 -94.15
C ARG A 390 -53.61 -50.16 -92.94
N LEU A 391 -53.50 -51.48 -93.00
CA LEU A 391 -52.91 -52.28 -91.92
C LEU A 391 -51.42 -51.94 -91.70
N SER A 392 -50.65 -51.71 -92.78
CA SER A 392 -49.25 -51.27 -92.66
C SER A 392 -49.12 -49.91 -91.97
N SER A 393 -49.99 -48.95 -92.30
CA SER A 393 -49.96 -47.60 -91.70
C SER A 393 -50.11 -47.64 -90.18
N ASP A 394 -51.08 -48.42 -89.68
CA ASP A 394 -51.35 -48.54 -88.23
C ASP A 394 -50.15 -49.16 -87.47
N PHE A 395 -49.43 -50.11 -88.09
CA PHE A 395 -48.23 -50.71 -87.53
C PHE A 395 -47.02 -49.76 -87.53
N GLU A 396 -46.85 -48.95 -88.58
CA GLU A 396 -45.78 -47.94 -88.64
C GLU A 396 -46.00 -46.83 -87.60
N GLU A 397 -47.23 -46.33 -87.45
CA GLU A 397 -47.54 -45.34 -86.42
C GLU A 397 -47.28 -45.91 -85.01
N SER A 398 -47.82 -47.09 -84.70
CA SER A 398 -47.60 -47.76 -83.40
C SER A 398 -46.11 -47.98 -83.10
N ARG A 399 -45.32 -48.35 -84.10
CA ARG A 399 -43.86 -48.49 -83.97
C ARG A 399 -43.19 -47.16 -83.61
N THR A 400 -43.50 -46.06 -84.31
CA THR A 400 -42.89 -44.75 -84.00
C THR A 400 -43.27 -44.25 -82.60
N GLN A 401 -44.49 -44.51 -82.14
CA GLN A 401 -44.91 -44.20 -80.77
C GLN A 401 -44.09 -44.98 -79.73
N VAL A 402 -43.83 -46.27 -79.96
CA VAL A 402 -42.97 -47.10 -79.08
C VAL A 402 -41.52 -46.61 -79.10
N GLU A 403 -40.95 -46.27 -80.26
CA GLU A 403 -39.60 -45.73 -80.37
C GLU A 403 -39.45 -44.37 -79.66
N THR A 404 -40.51 -43.53 -79.68
CA THR A 404 -40.55 -42.24 -78.95
C THR A 404 -40.68 -42.42 -77.43
N ILE A 405 -41.46 -43.39 -76.97
CA ILE A 405 -41.58 -43.73 -75.54
C ILE A 405 -40.27 -44.34 -75.03
N ALA A 406 -39.58 -45.14 -75.84
CA ALA A 406 -38.28 -45.70 -75.50
C ALA A 406 -37.19 -44.63 -75.37
N SER A 407 -37.14 -43.64 -76.26
CA SER A 407 -36.16 -42.54 -76.16
C SER A 407 -36.41 -41.64 -74.95
N THR A 408 -37.66 -41.27 -74.67
CA THR A 408 -38.00 -40.45 -73.49
C THR A 408 -37.70 -41.19 -72.17
N LEU A 409 -37.97 -42.49 -72.08
CA LEU A 409 -37.57 -43.32 -70.92
C LEU A 409 -36.04 -43.38 -70.75
N GLN A 410 -35.28 -43.46 -71.84
CA GLN A 410 -33.81 -43.45 -71.77
C GLN A 410 -33.28 -42.09 -71.29
N ASP A 411 -33.84 -40.98 -71.77
CA ASP A 411 -33.47 -39.64 -71.32
C ASP A 411 -33.79 -39.40 -69.83
N ASP A 412 -34.95 -39.86 -69.35
CA ASP A 412 -35.31 -39.75 -67.94
C ASP A 412 -34.47 -40.67 -67.05
N PHE A 413 -34.06 -41.85 -67.54
CA PHE A 413 -33.11 -42.71 -66.85
C PHE A 413 -31.72 -42.06 -66.76
N ASN A 414 -31.26 -41.38 -67.83
CA ASN A 414 -30.00 -40.64 -67.84
C ASN A 414 -30.03 -39.50 -66.80
N LYS A 415 -31.08 -38.65 -66.80
CA LYS A 415 -31.27 -37.58 -65.80
C LYS A 415 -31.28 -38.11 -64.36
N LEU A 416 -31.97 -39.23 -64.12
CA LEU A 416 -32.02 -39.87 -62.80
C LEU A 416 -30.64 -40.40 -62.38
N HIS A 417 -29.82 -40.89 -63.32
CA HIS A 417 -28.43 -41.26 -63.05
C HIS A 417 -27.56 -40.05 -62.69
N GLU A 418 -27.72 -38.92 -63.39
CA GLU A 418 -27.04 -37.65 -63.10
C GLU A 418 -27.40 -37.14 -61.70
N PHE A 419 -28.69 -37.11 -61.33
CA PHE A 419 -29.10 -36.73 -59.98
C PHE A 419 -28.56 -37.68 -58.90
N LEU A 420 -28.47 -38.98 -59.16
CA LEU A 420 -27.84 -39.93 -58.23
C LEU A 420 -26.32 -39.75 -58.11
N GLU A 421 -25.64 -39.30 -59.18
CA GLU A 421 -24.25 -38.86 -59.15
C GLU A 421 -24.08 -37.58 -58.32
N GLU A 422 -24.95 -36.57 -58.50
CA GLU A 422 -24.93 -35.33 -57.72
C GLU A 422 -25.17 -35.57 -56.23
N ILE A 423 -26.15 -36.40 -55.88
CA ILE A 423 -26.40 -36.79 -54.48
C ILE A 423 -25.16 -37.46 -53.87
N LYS A 424 -24.46 -38.36 -54.60
CA LYS A 424 -23.19 -38.95 -54.13
C LYS A 424 -22.08 -37.90 -53.97
N LYS A 425 -22.01 -36.91 -54.86
CA LYS A 425 -21.05 -35.79 -54.77
C LYS A 425 -21.35 -34.90 -53.54
N HIS A 426 -22.62 -34.63 -53.25
CA HIS A 426 -23.05 -33.90 -52.04
C HIS A 426 -22.85 -34.71 -50.76
N GLU A 427 -23.13 -36.01 -50.75
CA GLU A 427 -22.85 -36.89 -49.60
C GLU A 427 -21.34 -36.98 -49.31
N THR A 428 -20.50 -37.15 -50.34
CA THR A 428 -19.04 -37.21 -50.13
C THR A 428 -18.46 -35.86 -49.72
N ALA A 429 -18.99 -34.74 -50.22
CA ALA A 429 -18.62 -33.40 -49.77
C ALA A 429 -19.04 -33.11 -48.32
N THR A 430 -20.28 -33.44 -47.94
CA THR A 430 -20.78 -33.22 -46.56
C THR A 430 -20.09 -34.13 -45.55
N ARG A 431 -19.83 -35.41 -45.90
CA ARG A 431 -19.01 -36.30 -45.06
C ARG A 431 -17.60 -35.75 -44.84
N ARG A 432 -16.92 -35.28 -45.89
CA ARG A 432 -15.60 -34.62 -45.79
C ARG A 432 -15.65 -33.36 -44.91
N TRP A 433 -16.64 -32.50 -45.11
CA TRP A 433 -16.82 -31.30 -44.30
C TRP A 433 -17.04 -31.63 -42.80
N MET A 434 -17.81 -32.68 -42.49
CA MET A 434 -17.97 -33.16 -41.11
C MET A 434 -16.68 -33.76 -40.53
N THR A 435 -15.91 -34.55 -41.30
CA THR A 435 -14.63 -35.10 -40.80
C THR A 435 -13.60 -33.99 -40.57
N ASP A 436 -13.48 -33.04 -41.50
CA ASP A 436 -12.57 -31.90 -41.37
C ASP A 436 -12.98 -30.99 -40.21
N GLY A 437 -14.29 -30.82 -39.98
CA GLY A 437 -14.84 -30.10 -38.84
C GLY A 437 -14.51 -30.78 -37.51
N LEU A 438 -14.69 -32.10 -37.42
CA LEU A 438 -14.33 -32.89 -36.23
C LEU A 438 -12.82 -32.82 -35.94
N ILE A 439 -11.96 -33.00 -36.95
CA ILE A 439 -10.50 -32.91 -36.81
C ILE A 439 -10.08 -31.52 -36.32
N LYS A 440 -10.66 -30.45 -36.88
CA LYS A 440 -10.39 -29.07 -36.43
C LYS A 440 -10.86 -28.81 -34.99
N TRP A 441 -12.05 -29.31 -34.63
CA TRP A 441 -12.58 -29.17 -33.28
C TRP A 441 -11.76 -29.95 -32.24
N GLU A 442 -11.35 -31.19 -32.55
CA GLU A 442 -10.54 -32.00 -31.65
C GLU A 442 -9.13 -31.41 -31.49
N HIS A 443 -8.54 -30.86 -32.55
CA HIS A 443 -7.28 -30.13 -32.47
C HIS A 443 -7.40 -28.84 -31.62
N GLN A 444 -8.46 -28.04 -31.80
CA GLN A 444 -8.73 -26.86 -30.98
C GLN A 444 -8.95 -27.22 -29.50
N LYS A 445 -9.69 -28.30 -29.23
CA LYS A 445 -9.88 -28.84 -27.87
C LYS A 445 -8.53 -29.26 -27.27
N GLN A 446 -7.68 -29.96 -28.01
CA GLN A 446 -6.36 -30.39 -27.55
C GLN A 446 -5.45 -29.19 -27.21
N ILE A 447 -5.49 -28.11 -28.01
CA ILE A 447 -4.79 -26.85 -27.71
C ILE A 447 -5.32 -26.25 -26.40
N ALA A 448 -6.64 -26.12 -26.26
CA ALA A 448 -7.26 -25.55 -25.05
C ALA A 448 -6.97 -26.38 -23.78
N GLU A 449 -6.85 -27.72 -23.90
CA GLU A 449 -6.43 -28.60 -22.79
C GLU A 449 -4.94 -28.43 -22.45
N GLN A 450 -4.07 -28.18 -23.43
CA GLN A 450 -2.66 -27.84 -23.21
C GLN A 450 -2.49 -26.45 -22.57
N GLU A 451 -3.23 -25.45 -23.03
CA GLU A 451 -3.24 -24.11 -22.42
C GLU A 451 -3.76 -24.14 -20.99
N ARG A 452 -4.86 -24.87 -20.75
CA ARG A 452 -5.41 -25.08 -19.40
C ARG A 452 -4.40 -25.78 -18.48
N SER A 453 -3.67 -26.79 -18.96
CA SER A 453 -2.66 -27.47 -18.12
C SER A 453 -1.46 -26.57 -17.80
N ARG A 454 -0.99 -25.76 -18.77
CA ARG A 454 0.02 -24.71 -18.56
C ARG A 454 -0.43 -23.66 -17.53
N LEU A 455 -1.67 -23.17 -17.63
CA LEU A 455 -2.22 -22.21 -16.67
C LEU A 455 -2.36 -22.80 -15.26
N ILE A 456 -2.69 -24.10 -15.14
CA ILE A 456 -2.72 -24.80 -13.84
C ILE A 456 -1.29 -24.97 -13.27
N ALA A 457 -0.29 -25.23 -14.11
CA ALA A 457 1.12 -25.30 -13.68
C ALA A 457 1.62 -23.93 -13.18
N ALA A 458 1.51 -22.90 -14.01
CA ALA A 458 1.91 -21.53 -13.68
C ALA A 458 1.19 -20.99 -12.43
N ARG A 459 -0.09 -21.35 -12.24
CA ARG A 459 -0.83 -21.00 -11.01
C ARG A 459 -0.24 -21.71 -9.78
N LYS A 460 0.12 -22.99 -9.86
CA LYS A 460 0.75 -23.71 -8.75
C LYS A 460 2.14 -23.17 -8.43
N GLU A 461 2.92 -22.81 -9.45
CA GLU A 461 4.22 -22.16 -9.30
C GLU A 461 4.07 -20.81 -8.58
N TRP A 462 3.10 -19.98 -8.97
CA TRP A 462 2.79 -18.73 -8.27
C TRP A 462 2.25 -18.95 -6.85
N GLU A 463 1.38 -19.93 -6.61
CA GLU A 463 0.90 -20.27 -5.27
C GLU A 463 2.04 -20.76 -4.35
N ALA A 464 3.02 -21.49 -4.89
CA ALA A 464 4.24 -21.89 -4.18
C ALA A 464 5.20 -20.71 -3.94
N GLU A 465 5.39 -19.83 -4.92
CA GLU A 465 6.22 -18.62 -4.76
C GLU A 465 5.65 -17.67 -3.70
N GLN A 466 4.33 -17.46 -3.69
CA GLN A 466 3.66 -16.72 -2.63
C GLN A 466 3.86 -17.37 -1.25
N GLN A 467 3.74 -18.69 -1.16
CA GLN A 467 4.02 -19.40 0.09
C GLN A 467 5.46 -19.20 0.56
N SER A 468 6.46 -19.32 -0.33
CA SER A 468 7.86 -18.99 -0.03
C SER A 468 7.98 -17.57 0.50
N ARG A 469 7.52 -16.56 -0.25
CA ARG A 469 7.58 -15.15 0.15
C ARG A 469 6.92 -14.88 1.51
N THR A 470 5.85 -15.60 1.87
CA THR A 470 5.25 -15.50 3.22
C THR A 470 6.05 -16.19 4.32
N ASN A 471 6.82 -17.24 3.99
CA ASN A 471 7.74 -17.88 4.93
C ASN A 471 9.02 -17.06 5.09
N ASP A 472 9.64 -16.62 3.98
CA ASP A 472 10.78 -15.70 3.97
C ASP A 472 10.49 -14.45 4.80
N ARG A 473 9.26 -13.91 4.70
CA ARG A 473 8.78 -12.80 5.53
C ARG A 473 8.62 -13.19 7.01
N ARG A 474 8.07 -14.36 7.35
CA ARG A 474 7.95 -14.82 8.75
C ARG A 474 9.33 -15.02 9.38
N GLU A 475 10.26 -15.59 8.63
CA GLU A 475 11.65 -15.79 9.06
C GLU A 475 12.35 -14.44 9.26
N ALA A 476 12.16 -13.47 8.35
CA ALA A 476 12.66 -12.11 8.54
C ALA A 476 12.03 -11.41 9.75
N GLU A 477 10.71 -11.51 9.96
CA GLU A 477 10.03 -10.96 11.14
C GLU A 477 10.51 -11.64 12.44
N GLN A 478 10.82 -12.93 12.41
CA GLN A 478 11.36 -13.68 13.56
C GLN A 478 12.84 -13.31 13.83
N VAL A 479 13.66 -13.13 12.79
CA VAL A 479 15.04 -12.64 12.93
C VAL A 479 15.05 -11.21 13.47
N ILE A 480 14.14 -10.34 13.02
CA ILE A 480 14.00 -8.98 13.55
C ILE A 480 13.61 -9.01 15.04
N ARG A 481 12.65 -9.85 15.46
CA ARG A 481 12.32 -10.04 16.89
C ARG A 481 13.54 -10.53 17.68
N ASN A 482 14.16 -11.63 17.25
CA ASN A 482 15.37 -12.17 17.87
C ASN A 482 16.57 -11.19 17.92
N LEU A 483 16.56 -10.11 17.13
CA LEU A 483 17.53 -9.02 17.16
C LEU A 483 17.09 -7.87 18.09
N LEU A 484 15.80 -7.56 18.14
CA LEU A 484 15.22 -6.61 19.11
C LEU A 484 15.34 -7.16 20.53
N ASP A 485 14.96 -8.41 20.76
CA ASP A 485 15.11 -9.11 22.05
C ASP A 485 16.56 -9.04 22.56
N LYS A 486 17.54 -9.22 21.66
CA LYS A 486 18.98 -9.09 21.96
C LYS A 486 19.45 -7.66 22.19
N LEU A 487 18.79 -6.66 21.59
CA LEU A 487 19.09 -5.24 21.83
C LEU A 487 18.48 -4.79 23.17
N GLU A 488 17.33 -5.34 23.56
CA GLU A 488 16.75 -5.17 24.89
C GLU A 488 17.65 -5.85 25.95
N GLU A 489 18.02 -7.13 25.78
CA GLU A 489 19.00 -7.81 26.64
C GLU A 489 20.35 -7.07 26.74
N ALA A 490 20.84 -6.48 25.64
CA ALA A 490 22.09 -5.70 25.62
C ALA A 490 21.97 -4.32 26.29
N ASN A 491 20.79 -3.69 26.25
CA ASN A 491 20.51 -2.43 26.94
C ASN A 491 20.31 -2.68 28.45
N ASP A 492 19.60 -3.76 28.81
CA ASP A 492 19.30 -4.14 30.19
C ASP A 492 20.51 -4.78 30.91
N SER A 493 21.53 -5.18 30.16
CA SER A 493 22.87 -5.53 30.68
C SER A 493 23.87 -4.36 30.67
N GLN A 494 23.45 -3.14 30.30
CA GLN A 494 24.24 -1.89 30.42
C GLN A 494 23.87 -0.89 31.56
N PRO A 495 23.17 -1.25 32.67
CA PRO A 495 22.75 -0.24 33.65
C PRO A 495 23.94 0.47 34.34
N VAL A 496 25.06 -0.25 34.51
CA VAL A 496 26.27 0.20 35.23
C VAL A 496 27.03 1.34 34.52
N LEU A 497 26.65 1.71 33.28
CA LEU A 497 27.26 2.84 32.55
C LEU A 497 26.36 4.07 32.42
N ARG A 498 25.06 4.00 32.69
CA ARG A 498 24.19 5.20 32.72
C ARG A 498 24.24 5.93 34.06
N GLU A 499 24.42 5.23 35.18
CA GLU A 499 24.65 5.81 36.52
C GLU A 499 26.07 6.39 36.74
N ARG A 500 26.79 6.73 35.66
CA ARG A 500 28.11 7.39 35.69
C ARG A 500 28.21 8.62 34.78
N ALA A 501 27.08 9.06 34.24
CA ALA A 501 26.97 10.24 33.38
C ALA A 501 25.88 11.23 33.85
N ALA A 502 25.48 11.11 35.12
CA ALA A 502 24.67 12.03 35.92
C ALA A 502 25.31 12.16 37.31
#